data_AF-A0A5C0SJZ1-F1
#
_entry.id   AF-A0A5C0SJZ1-F1
#
_cell.length_a   1.000
_cell.length_b   1.000
_cell.length_c   1.000
_cell.angle_alpha   90.00
_cell.angle_beta   90.00
_cell.angle_gamma   90.00
#
_symmetry.space_group_name_H-M   'P 1'
#
loop_
_entity.id
_entity.type
_entity.pdbx_description
1 polymer ?
#
loop_
_entity_poly.entity_id
_entity_poly.type
_entity_poly.pdbx_seq_one_letter_code
_entity_poly.pdbx_strand_id
1 'polypeptide(L)'
;MKKIWILLFICVLLASTVSYGDINGPYREGFIEGYVKNRLENQIMIEEYDGTVHLLDLDRKVSFQIDGIPAALEDFRVGMEVYGELRGRRLTYLESYSTQNLGYIPPGGKVRSGIVKKIDRDQISIITLTGKEETYFTSPATIVLKKGVTSPLSTLYEGDHVRLYFDEIDTEYISRMNIEGDSILVKDLYRGKLAVADEVEDVIILEDVEVFRNGNWTKVIETMRIPYNKDVPLYIGARKIAYRNLKYYKGKTVYMAIKDFFGSEKVARMVIRNKYETIYADKIENINRYSNMFELSNHKNIDMHDGTIVIKNGRLVDKSCINQNSDAFVVADGRGDNIVADVVKITSEDLNNSNIGQNYIYAGRLSRIFKDKVYLKDFYILNKHDWESFRTKRERDEKELFYDNDTVIFDLENKKYISPKEFFSGNYAVDEESDYVRDHNLEDWYGYIYTDGDRIMSIMVQENLDSLRKQRITNGIIEKATDDELVGWTIYLRDANDWSHRHEEWMAKNTTVRVNLEKAMIIKNGKIINPYELQPGNRLYMVRDDFTGKVVIVK
;
A
#
# COMPACT_ATOMS: atom_id res chain seq x y z
N MET A 1 39.84 60.00 -16.10
CA MET A 1 39.40 60.11 -14.69
C MET A 1 37.95 60.58 -14.51
N LYS A 2 37.44 61.58 -15.26
CA LYS A 2 36.03 62.04 -15.13
C LYS A 2 34.95 60.97 -15.39
N LYS A 3 35.20 60.00 -16.27
CA LYS A 3 34.23 58.91 -16.56
C LYS A 3 34.09 57.87 -15.45
N ILE A 4 35.12 57.69 -14.61
CA ILE A 4 35.09 56.73 -13.49
C ILE A 4 34.29 57.30 -12.32
N TRP A 5 34.38 58.61 -12.08
CA TRP A 5 33.58 59.29 -11.06
C TRP A 5 32.09 59.29 -11.38
N ILE A 6 31.72 59.42 -12.65
CA ILE A 6 30.31 59.34 -13.08
C ILE A 6 29.77 57.93 -12.87
N LEU A 7 30.55 56.88 -13.15
CA LEU A 7 30.14 55.50 -12.92
C LEU A 7 29.98 55.18 -11.42
N LEU A 8 30.88 55.71 -10.58
CA LEU A 8 30.80 55.51 -9.12
C LEU A 8 29.58 56.24 -8.52
N PHE A 9 29.25 57.43 -9.03
CA PHE A 9 28.09 58.20 -8.58
C PHE A 9 26.77 57.52 -9.00
N ILE A 10 26.73 56.91 -10.19
CA ILE A 10 25.56 56.14 -10.66
C ILE A 10 25.40 54.83 -9.87
N CYS A 11 26.49 54.15 -9.50
CA CYS A 11 26.42 52.97 -8.63
C CYS A 11 25.95 53.29 -7.20
N VAL A 12 26.28 54.46 -6.65
CA VAL A 12 25.78 54.90 -5.32
C VAL A 12 24.30 55.29 -5.38
N LEU A 13 23.83 55.87 -6.49
CA LEU A 13 22.41 56.18 -6.72
C LEU A 13 21.54 54.95 -7.04
N LEU A 14 22.14 53.87 -7.57
CA LEU A 14 21.44 52.59 -7.79
C LEU A 14 21.45 51.68 -6.54
N ALA A 15 22.29 51.97 -5.54
CA ALA A 15 22.36 51.25 -4.27
C ALA A 15 21.54 51.91 -3.15
N SER A 16 20.89 53.05 -3.39
CA SER A 16 19.85 53.54 -2.49
C SER A 16 18.60 52.68 -2.70
N THR A 17 18.50 51.60 -1.94
CA THR A 17 17.21 50.99 -1.64
C THR A 17 16.35 52.10 -1.04
N VAL A 18 15.34 52.54 -1.80
CA VAL A 18 14.22 53.26 -1.22
C VAL A 18 13.53 52.23 -0.33
N SER A 19 13.95 52.19 0.94
CA SER A 19 13.13 51.60 1.99
C SER A 19 11.86 52.44 1.99
N TYR A 20 10.79 51.89 1.42
CA TYR A 20 9.45 52.27 1.84
C TYR A 20 9.38 51.91 3.32
N GLY A 21 9.73 52.87 4.16
CA GLY A 21 9.35 52.83 5.55
C GLY A 21 7.84 52.90 5.53
N ASP A 22 7.19 51.77 5.84
CA ASP A 22 5.77 51.74 6.09
C ASP A 22 5.45 52.90 7.04
N ILE A 23 4.61 53.81 6.55
CA ILE A 23 4.27 55.04 7.27
C ILE A 23 3.55 54.69 8.58
N ASN A 24 2.99 53.48 8.67
CA ASN A 24 2.20 52.94 9.79
C ASN A 24 2.76 51.61 10.33
N GLY A 25 4.09 51.41 10.35
CA GLY A 25 4.65 50.18 10.91
C GLY A 25 4.52 50.12 12.45
N PRO A 26 4.44 48.91 13.04
CA PRO A 26 4.15 48.70 14.48
C PRO A 26 5.17 49.40 15.41
N TYR A 27 6.39 49.62 14.94
CA TYR A 27 7.45 50.33 15.65
C TYR A 27 7.19 51.83 15.88
N ARG A 28 6.28 52.45 15.09
CA ARG A 28 5.86 53.85 15.28
C ARG A 28 4.56 53.95 16.06
N GLU A 29 3.64 53.02 15.84
CA GLU A 29 2.35 52.99 16.52
C GLU A 29 2.49 52.55 17.99
N GLY A 30 3.55 51.78 18.29
CA GLY A 30 3.83 51.33 19.64
C GLY A 30 3.01 50.10 20.04
N PHE A 31 2.35 49.46 19.09
CA PHE A 31 1.67 48.19 19.28
C PHE A 31 1.72 47.35 17.99
N ILE A 32 1.36 46.08 18.08
CA ILE A 32 1.24 45.13 16.96
C ILE A 32 0.07 44.19 17.21
N GLU A 33 -0.70 43.89 16.17
CA GLU A 33 -1.82 42.94 16.20
C GLU A 33 -1.65 41.90 15.11
N GLY A 34 -1.88 40.63 15.41
CA GLY A 34 -1.73 39.57 14.42
C GLY A 34 -1.71 38.17 15.00
N TYR A 35 -1.11 37.22 14.27
CA TYR A 35 -1.02 35.82 14.66
C TYR A 35 0.42 35.40 14.96
N VAL A 36 0.59 34.59 16.01
CA VAL A 36 1.90 34.01 16.33
C VAL A 36 2.33 33.06 15.21
N LYS A 37 3.42 33.39 14.51
CA LYS A 37 4.00 32.55 13.45
C LYS A 37 5.02 31.56 13.99
N ASN A 38 5.82 32.01 14.95
CA ASN A 38 6.88 31.22 15.57
C ASN A 38 7.35 31.89 16.88
N ARG A 39 8.05 31.13 17.74
CA ARG A 39 8.69 31.64 18.96
C ARG A 39 10.10 31.09 19.13
N LEU A 40 10.99 31.91 19.64
CA LEU A 40 12.38 31.60 20.01
C LEU A 40 12.60 31.99 21.48
N GLU A 41 13.71 31.58 22.10
CA GLU A 41 13.97 31.79 23.54
C GLU A 41 13.78 33.23 24.03
N ASN A 42 14.08 34.24 23.20
CA ASN A 42 13.91 35.66 23.57
C ASN A 42 13.28 36.52 22.45
N GLN A 43 12.58 35.87 21.51
CA GLN A 43 11.96 36.56 20.38
C GLN A 43 10.64 35.89 20.02
N ILE A 44 9.71 36.69 19.48
CA ILE A 44 8.46 36.18 18.92
C ILE A 44 8.28 36.71 17.50
N MET A 45 7.76 35.86 16.63
CA MET A 45 7.42 36.21 15.26
C MET A 45 5.90 36.35 15.13
N ILE A 46 5.45 37.53 14.73
CA ILE A 46 4.03 37.89 14.59
C ILE A 46 3.77 38.26 13.13
N GLU A 47 2.71 37.70 12.56
CA GLU A 47 2.18 38.03 11.24
C GLU A 47 0.96 38.93 11.41
N GLU A 48 1.03 40.18 10.95
CA GLU A 48 -0.10 41.12 10.99
C GLU A 48 -1.20 40.70 10.00
N TYR A 49 -2.40 41.27 10.13
CA TYR A 49 -3.55 40.90 9.28
C TYR A 49 -3.34 41.18 7.79
N ASP A 50 -2.40 42.06 7.43
CA ASP A 50 -2.02 42.35 6.04
C ASP A 50 -0.98 41.36 5.48
N GLY A 51 -0.56 40.37 6.28
CA GLY A 51 0.42 39.35 5.93
C GLY A 51 1.88 39.76 6.14
N THR A 52 2.14 40.95 6.69
CA THR A 52 3.52 41.36 7.04
C THR A 52 4.00 40.64 8.29
N VAL A 53 5.28 40.25 8.31
CA VAL A 53 5.86 39.44 9.38
C VAL A 53 6.94 40.20 10.13
N HIS A 54 6.82 40.26 11.45
CA HIS A 54 7.74 40.95 12.34
C HIS A 54 8.37 39.99 13.34
N LEU A 55 9.69 40.04 13.43
CA LEU A 55 10.45 39.38 14.49
C LEU A 55 10.77 40.41 15.58
N LEU A 56 10.27 40.16 16.78
CA LEU A 56 10.30 41.11 17.89
C LEU A 56 11.14 40.57 19.04
N ASP A 57 12.07 41.39 19.52
CA ASP A 57 12.85 41.10 20.72
C ASP A 57 12.00 41.36 21.97
N LEU A 58 12.11 40.48 22.97
CA LEU A 58 11.43 40.67 24.25
C LEU A 58 12.19 41.65 25.14
N ASP A 59 11.46 42.56 25.80
CA ASP A 59 12.04 43.36 26.89
C ASP A 59 12.29 42.49 28.13
N ARG A 60 13.25 42.88 28.97
CA ARG A 60 13.60 42.14 30.21
C ARG A 60 12.44 42.05 31.21
N LYS A 61 11.44 42.93 31.10
CA LYS A 61 10.25 42.97 31.95
C LYS A 61 8.96 42.83 31.16
N VAL A 62 8.99 42.09 30.06
CA VAL A 62 7.78 41.82 29.27
C VAL A 62 6.71 41.13 30.13
N SER A 63 5.46 41.58 30.02
CA SER A 63 4.31 40.98 30.66
C SER A 63 3.51 40.18 29.65
N PHE A 64 3.16 38.95 30.00
CA PHE A 64 2.40 38.02 29.16
C PHE A 64 1.05 37.72 29.80
N GLN A 65 -0.02 37.80 29.02
CA GLN A 65 -1.37 37.46 29.46
C GLN A 65 -2.12 36.63 28.41
N ILE A 66 -2.93 35.69 28.88
CA ILE A 66 -3.92 34.98 28.06
C ILE A 66 -5.26 35.10 28.80
N ASP A 67 -6.27 35.69 28.16
CA ASP A 67 -7.59 35.98 28.77
C ASP A 67 -7.49 36.74 30.11
N GLY A 68 -6.57 37.71 30.19
CA GLY A 68 -6.30 38.48 31.42
C GLY A 68 -5.59 37.70 32.53
N ILE A 69 -5.20 36.45 32.30
CA ILE A 69 -4.44 35.62 33.25
C ILE A 69 -2.95 35.69 32.91
N PRO A 70 -2.06 35.93 33.90
CA PRO A 70 -0.61 35.90 33.67
C PRO A 70 -0.15 34.58 33.06
N ALA A 71 0.66 34.65 32.00
CA ALA A 71 1.16 33.52 31.22
C ALA A 71 2.69 33.58 31.06
N ALA A 72 3.27 32.55 30.43
CA ALA A 72 4.65 32.56 29.94
C ALA A 72 4.68 32.64 28.40
N LEU A 73 5.80 33.06 27.81
CA LEU A 73 5.99 33.08 26.36
C LEU A 73 5.70 31.72 25.70
N GLU A 74 6.02 30.64 26.40
CA GLU A 74 5.82 29.26 25.96
C GLU A 74 4.35 28.89 25.74
N ASP A 75 3.44 29.59 26.41
CA ASP A 75 2.00 29.38 26.33
C ASP A 75 1.40 29.95 25.03
N PHE A 76 2.11 30.86 24.35
CA PHE A 76 1.69 31.45 23.08
C PHE A 76 2.02 30.50 21.91
N ARG A 77 1.01 29.76 21.47
CA ARG A 77 1.12 28.76 20.40
C ARG A 77 1.00 29.42 19.03
N VAL A 78 1.62 28.78 18.04
CA VAL A 78 1.51 29.20 16.63
C VAL A 78 0.03 29.21 16.24
N GLY A 79 -0.41 30.30 15.61
CA GLY A 79 -1.80 30.53 15.20
C GLY A 79 -2.66 31.26 16.24
N MET A 80 -2.17 31.53 17.45
CA MET A 80 -2.90 32.37 18.42
C MET A 80 -2.91 33.82 17.97
N GLU A 81 -4.07 34.45 18.05
CA GLU A 81 -4.25 35.89 17.85
C GLU A 81 -3.69 36.64 19.06
N VAL A 82 -2.91 37.68 18.80
CA VAL A 82 -2.19 38.43 19.82
C VAL A 82 -2.27 39.93 19.59
N TYR A 83 -2.33 40.66 20.68
CA TYR A 83 -2.08 42.10 20.77
C TYR A 83 -0.80 42.32 21.57
N GLY A 84 0.15 43.08 21.04
CA GLY A 84 1.42 43.35 21.71
C GLY A 84 1.71 44.84 21.78
N GLU A 85 2.25 45.32 22.91
CA GLU A 85 2.75 46.69 23.03
C GLU A 85 4.27 46.73 22.84
N LEU A 86 4.73 47.74 22.11
CA LEU A 86 6.11 47.94 21.71
C LEU A 86 6.68 49.22 22.30
N ARG A 87 7.90 49.12 22.85
CA ARG A 87 8.75 50.26 23.16
C ARG A 87 9.94 50.28 22.22
N GLY A 88 9.82 51.05 21.14
CA GLY A 88 10.79 51.03 20.05
C GLY A 88 10.68 49.70 19.28
N ARG A 89 11.72 48.85 19.35
CA ARG A 89 11.74 47.53 18.69
C ARG A 89 11.56 46.35 19.65
N ARG A 90 11.20 46.62 20.91
CA ARG A 90 11.05 45.59 21.94
C ARG A 90 9.63 45.47 22.41
N LEU A 91 9.19 44.23 22.57
CA LEU A 91 7.89 43.87 23.11
C LEU A 91 7.88 44.01 24.63
N THR A 92 6.98 44.85 25.15
CA THR A 92 6.82 45.11 26.58
C THR A 92 5.58 44.47 27.17
N TYR A 93 4.58 44.18 26.34
CA TYR A 93 3.36 43.49 26.71
C TYR A 93 2.91 42.60 25.56
N LEU A 94 2.36 41.44 25.88
CA LEU A 94 1.72 40.55 24.91
C LEU A 94 0.50 39.90 25.55
N GLU A 95 -0.65 40.16 24.95
CA GLU A 95 -1.92 39.54 25.29
C GLU A 95 -2.38 38.63 24.15
N SER A 96 -2.96 37.50 24.52
CA SER A 96 -3.72 36.65 23.59
C SER A 96 -5.10 36.37 24.16
N TYR A 97 -6.03 36.09 23.28
CA TYR A 97 -7.38 35.68 23.63
C TYR A 97 -7.56 34.21 23.22
N SER A 98 -8.17 33.41 24.09
CA SER A 98 -8.62 32.07 23.70
C SER A 98 -9.58 32.21 22.51
N THR A 99 -9.13 31.78 21.32
CA THR A 99 -9.86 31.95 20.07
C THR A 99 -11.26 31.32 20.16
N GLN A 100 -12.27 31.95 19.54
CA GLN A 100 -13.62 31.37 19.37
C GLN A 100 -13.62 30.01 18.63
N ASN A 101 -12.55 29.67 17.91
CA ASN A 101 -12.37 28.38 17.24
C ASN A 101 -11.59 27.40 18.13
N LEU A 102 -12.27 26.82 19.11
CA LEU A 102 -11.79 25.62 19.79
C LEU A 102 -11.53 24.52 18.74
N GLY A 103 -10.28 24.08 18.59
CA GLY A 103 -9.93 22.90 17.79
C GLY A 103 -9.20 23.12 16.46
N TYR A 104 -8.78 24.34 16.12
CA TYR A 104 -7.90 24.55 14.97
C TYR A 104 -6.53 23.89 15.20
N ILE A 105 -6.14 23.01 14.29
CA ILE A 105 -4.79 22.46 14.17
C ILE A 105 -4.23 22.86 12.81
N PRO A 106 -2.91 23.06 12.65
CA PRO A 106 -2.34 23.21 11.32
C PRO A 106 -2.67 21.97 10.47
N PRO A 107 -2.79 22.07 9.14
CA PRO A 107 -3.01 20.91 8.27
C PRO A 107 -2.04 19.77 8.59
N GLY A 108 -2.58 18.57 8.81
CA GLY A 108 -1.86 17.39 9.29
C GLY A 108 -1.34 17.46 10.72
N GLY A 109 -1.86 18.37 11.55
CA GLY A 109 -1.42 18.61 12.92
C GLY A 109 -1.79 17.50 13.90
N LYS A 110 -2.83 16.71 13.59
CA LYS A 110 -3.20 15.49 14.32
C LYS A 110 -2.69 14.31 13.53
N VAL A 111 -1.94 13.44 14.20
CA VAL A 111 -1.40 12.22 13.61
C VAL A 111 -1.89 11.00 14.38
N ARG A 112 -2.25 9.96 13.66
CA ARG A 112 -2.54 8.63 14.20
C ARG A 112 -1.70 7.61 13.45
N SER A 113 -1.16 6.64 14.17
CA SER A 113 -0.32 5.59 13.59
C SER A 113 -0.82 4.23 14.07
N GLY A 114 -0.83 3.27 13.16
CA GLY A 114 -1.29 1.92 13.47
C GLY A 114 -1.17 0.96 12.30
N ILE A 115 -1.65 -0.26 12.52
CA ILE A 115 -1.69 -1.33 11.53
C ILE A 115 -3.12 -1.46 11.03
N VAL A 116 -3.33 -1.47 9.72
CA VAL A 116 -4.65 -1.66 9.11
C VAL A 116 -5.19 -3.05 9.46
N LYS A 117 -6.34 -3.08 10.14
CA LYS A 117 -7.02 -4.31 10.55
C LYS A 117 -8.11 -4.70 9.56
N LYS A 118 -8.91 -3.73 9.14
CA LYS A 118 -10.04 -3.93 8.24
C LYS A 118 -10.15 -2.73 7.30
N ILE A 119 -10.50 -3.04 6.06
CA ILE A 119 -10.80 -2.07 5.02
C ILE A 119 -12.23 -2.34 4.55
N ASP A 120 -13.07 -1.30 4.56
CA ASP A 120 -14.47 -1.39 4.13
C ASP A 120 -14.89 -0.13 3.38
N ARG A 121 -14.70 -0.13 2.05
CA ARG A 121 -14.92 1.02 1.17
C ARG A 121 -14.16 2.24 1.71
N ASP A 122 -14.84 3.33 2.02
CA ASP A 122 -14.24 4.53 2.55
C ASP A 122 -13.79 4.40 4.02
N GLN A 123 -14.19 3.34 4.73
CA GLN A 123 -13.87 3.11 6.14
C GLN A 123 -12.59 2.28 6.32
N ILE A 124 -11.71 2.73 7.21
CA ILE A 124 -10.44 2.07 7.54
C ILE A 124 -10.32 1.93 9.06
N SER A 125 -10.23 0.69 9.54
CA SER A 125 -9.96 0.40 10.95
C SER A 125 -8.50 0.05 11.15
N ILE A 126 -7.86 0.69 12.14
CA ILE A 126 -6.46 0.44 12.50
C ILE A 126 -6.35 -0.04 13.95
N ILE A 127 -5.32 -0.82 14.24
CA ILE A 127 -4.85 -1.11 15.59
C ILE A 127 -3.69 -0.16 15.89
N THR A 128 -3.88 0.73 16.85
CA THR A 128 -2.87 1.70 17.30
C THR A 128 -1.73 1.01 18.07
N LEU A 129 -0.63 1.73 18.32
CA LEU A 129 0.50 1.22 19.11
C LEU A 129 0.11 0.81 20.54
N THR A 130 -0.99 1.34 21.09
CA THR A 130 -1.50 0.97 22.42
C THR A 130 -2.41 -0.27 22.38
N GLY A 131 -2.62 -0.86 21.19
CA GLY A 131 -3.52 -2.00 20.99
C GLY A 131 -4.99 -1.61 20.86
N LYS A 132 -5.33 -0.31 20.92
CA LYS A 132 -6.71 0.17 20.72
C LYS A 132 -7.07 0.15 19.24
N GLU A 133 -8.26 -0.36 18.95
CA GLU A 133 -8.88 -0.29 17.62
C GLU A 133 -9.58 1.06 17.43
N GLU A 134 -9.28 1.71 16.32
CA GLU A 134 -9.86 2.99 15.93
C GLU A 134 -10.24 2.95 14.46
N THR A 135 -11.32 3.65 14.11
CA THR A 135 -11.88 3.66 12.76
C THR A 135 -11.89 5.08 12.22
N TYR A 136 -11.51 5.21 10.96
CA TYR A 136 -11.37 6.47 10.24
C TYR A 136 -11.97 6.36 8.84
N PHE A 137 -12.19 7.50 8.20
CA PHE A 137 -12.83 7.58 6.88
C PHE A 137 -11.91 8.26 5.87
N THR A 138 -12.04 7.84 4.61
CA THR A 138 -11.40 8.45 3.46
C THR A 138 -12.43 9.22 2.64
N SER A 139 -11.97 10.19 1.87
CA SER A 139 -12.78 10.95 0.93
C SER A 139 -12.02 11.12 -0.38
N PRO A 140 -12.66 11.64 -1.44
CA PRO A 140 -11.95 12.00 -2.67
C PRO A 140 -10.79 12.99 -2.47
N ALA A 141 -10.75 13.72 -1.34
CA ALA A 141 -9.67 14.63 -1.00
C ALA A 141 -8.51 13.96 -0.23
N THR A 142 -8.67 12.70 0.21
CA THR A 142 -7.61 11.99 0.95
C THR A 142 -6.41 11.71 0.06
N ILE A 143 -5.25 12.27 0.41
CA ILE A 143 -4.01 12.02 -0.32
C ILE A 143 -3.33 10.77 0.23
N VAL A 144 -3.13 9.75 -0.60
CA VAL A 144 -2.45 8.52 -0.22
C VAL A 144 -1.03 8.51 -0.79
N LEU A 145 -0.03 8.35 0.08
CA LEU A 145 1.38 8.29 -0.26
C LEU A 145 1.95 6.92 0.11
N LYS A 146 2.62 6.27 -0.84
CA LYS A 146 3.41 5.05 -0.61
C LYS A 146 4.83 5.30 -1.10
N LYS A 147 5.83 5.09 -0.25
CA LYS A 147 7.24 5.46 -0.52
C LYS A 147 7.41 6.94 -0.97
N GLY A 148 6.58 7.83 -0.44
CA GLY A 148 6.61 9.26 -0.77
C GLY A 148 5.95 9.65 -2.10
N VAL A 149 5.38 8.69 -2.85
CA VAL A 149 4.71 8.93 -4.13
C VAL A 149 3.21 8.76 -3.98
N THR A 150 2.44 9.66 -4.59
CA THR A 150 0.97 9.57 -4.64
C THR A 150 0.55 8.25 -5.29
N SER A 151 -0.28 7.49 -4.59
CA SER A 151 -0.75 6.18 -5.02
C SER A 151 -2.27 6.07 -4.85
N PRO A 152 -2.96 5.22 -5.63
CA PRO A 152 -4.37 4.94 -5.40
C PRO A 152 -4.62 4.33 -4.01
N LEU A 153 -5.77 4.61 -3.40
CA LEU A 153 -6.15 4.03 -2.12
C LEU A 153 -6.30 2.49 -2.20
N SER A 154 -6.61 1.95 -3.38
CA SER A 154 -6.66 0.50 -3.65
C SER A 154 -5.32 -0.22 -3.47
N THR A 155 -4.21 0.51 -3.30
CA THR A 155 -2.88 -0.05 -2.95
C THR A 155 -2.74 -0.45 -1.49
N LEU A 156 -3.72 -0.13 -0.64
CA LEU A 156 -3.77 -0.46 0.77
C LEU A 156 -4.19 -1.91 1.01
N TYR A 157 -3.53 -2.56 1.97
CA TYR A 157 -3.81 -3.92 2.42
C TYR A 157 -4.04 -3.98 3.94
N GLU A 158 -4.82 -4.95 4.38
CA GLU A 158 -4.78 -5.40 5.78
C GLU A 158 -3.35 -5.81 6.16
N GLY A 159 -2.89 -5.36 7.33
CA GLY A 159 -1.51 -5.51 7.80
C GLY A 159 -0.57 -4.37 7.37
N ASP A 160 -1.01 -3.41 6.55
CA ASP A 160 -0.19 -2.23 6.26
C ASP A 160 0.00 -1.37 7.50
N HIS A 161 1.21 -0.86 7.68
CA HIS A 161 1.49 0.18 8.67
C HIS A 161 1.18 1.54 8.04
N VAL A 162 0.34 2.33 8.71
CA VAL A 162 -0.11 3.63 8.20
C VAL A 162 0.12 4.75 9.21
N ARG A 163 0.42 5.94 8.68
CA ARG A 163 0.33 7.22 9.39
C ARG A 163 -0.77 8.06 8.77
N LEU A 164 -1.79 8.34 9.55
CA LEU A 164 -2.96 9.12 9.19
C LEU A 164 -2.80 10.54 9.72
N TYR A 165 -2.96 11.52 8.84
CA TYR A 165 -2.93 12.94 9.14
C TYR A 165 -4.34 13.51 9.01
N PHE A 166 -4.66 14.44 9.91
CA PHE A 166 -5.95 15.11 9.96
C PHE A 166 -5.73 16.61 10.07
N ASP A 167 -6.63 17.36 9.44
CA ASP A 167 -6.58 18.83 9.38
C ASP A 167 -7.51 19.49 10.42
N GLU A 168 -8.33 18.69 11.11
CA GLU A 168 -9.21 19.13 12.20
C GLU A 168 -9.07 18.18 13.41
N ILE A 169 -9.25 18.70 14.63
CA ILE A 169 -9.03 17.89 15.84
C ILE A 169 -10.11 16.81 16.02
N ASP A 170 -11.36 17.13 15.67
CA ASP A 170 -12.54 16.30 15.90
C ASP A 170 -13.00 15.54 14.65
N THR A 171 -12.24 15.60 13.56
CA THR A 171 -12.54 14.81 12.36
C THR A 171 -11.99 13.40 12.44
N GLU A 172 -12.73 12.48 11.84
CA GLU A 172 -12.34 11.11 11.54
C GLU A 172 -11.95 10.95 10.05
N TYR A 173 -12.09 12.02 9.25
CA TYR A 173 -11.69 12.03 7.84
C TYR A 173 -10.20 12.28 7.69
N ILE A 174 -9.53 11.35 7.02
CA ILE A 174 -8.10 11.37 6.79
C ILE A 174 -7.80 12.40 5.70
N SER A 175 -7.00 13.42 5.98
CA SER A 175 -6.53 14.35 4.94
C SER A 175 -5.38 13.75 4.14
N ARG A 176 -4.45 13.06 4.82
CA ARG A 176 -3.34 12.34 4.19
C ARG A 176 -3.04 11.02 4.88
N MET A 177 -2.75 10.01 4.08
CA MET A 177 -2.31 8.69 4.54
C MET A 177 -0.92 8.39 3.99
N ASN A 178 0.01 8.08 4.87
CA ASN A 178 1.30 7.51 4.47
C ASN A 178 1.29 6.01 4.76
N ILE A 179 1.40 5.20 3.72
CA ILE A 179 1.55 3.75 3.79
C ILE A 179 3.05 3.43 3.85
N GLU A 180 3.46 2.61 4.82
CA GLU A 180 4.83 2.13 4.91
C GLU A 180 5.24 1.32 3.66
N GLY A 181 6.52 1.37 3.30
CA GLY A 181 7.06 0.64 2.16
C GLY A 181 7.22 -0.86 2.42
N ASP A 182 8.05 -1.51 1.62
CA ASP A 182 8.12 -2.98 1.55
C ASP A 182 8.78 -3.64 2.79
N SER A 183 9.33 -2.86 3.74
CA SER A 183 9.89 -3.34 5.02
C SER A 183 8.88 -4.11 5.87
N ILE A 184 7.59 -3.88 5.67
CA ILE A 184 6.52 -4.57 6.38
C ILE A 184 6.31 -6.01 5.88
N LEU A 185 6.79 -6.34 4.69
CA LEU A 185 6.54 -7.64 4.07
C LEU A 185 7.36 -8.73 4.75
N VAL A 186 6.72 -9.88 4.96
CA VAL A 186 7.39 -11.11 5.39
C VAL A 186 8.28 -11.57 4.24
N LYS A 187 9.59 -11.50 4.46
CA LYS A 187 10.60 -11.99 3.53
C LYS A 187 10.52 -13.52 3.44
N ASP A 188 10.49 -14.15 4.61
CA ASP A 188 10.63 -15.59 4.77
C ASP A 188 9.89 -16.15 5.98
N LEU A 189 9.48 -17.41 5.86
CA LEU A 189 8.98 -18.23 6.96
C LEU A 189 10.00 -19.35 7.17
N TYR A 190 10.65 -19.36 8.33
CA TYR A 190 11.62 -20.39 8.71
C TYR A 190 11.09 -21.27 9.83
N ARG A 191 11.65 -22.48 9.91
CA ARG A 191 11.64 -23.29 11.12
C ARG A 191 13.03 -23.85 11.40
N GLY A 192 13.32 -24.09 12.68
CA GLY A 192 14.58 -24.71 13.10
C GLY A 192 14.52 -25.10 14.58
N LYS A 193 15.51 -25.86 15.05
CA LYS A 193 15.62 -26.26 16.46
C LYS A 193 16.35 -25.17 17.25
N LEU A 194 15.78 -24.73 18.36
CA LEU A 194 16.40 -23.73 19.23
C LEU A 194 17.67 -24.30 19.89
N ALA A 195 18.84 -23.77 19.55
CA ALA A 195 20.12 -24.20 20.11
C ALA A 195 20.53 -23.32 21.30
N VAL A 196 20.46 -22.00 21.11
CA VAL A 196 20.85 -20.98 22.09
C VAL A 196 19.87 -19.82 22.03
N ALA A 197 19.59 -19.22 23.18
CA ALA A 197 18.90 -17.95 23.28
C ALA A 197 19.73 -17.01 24.15
N ASP A 198 20.25 -15.95 23.53
CA ASP A 198 20.95 -14.86 24.19
C ASP A 198 19.95 -13.75 24.54
N GLU A 199 19.80 -13.50 25.83
CA GLU A 199 18.89 -12.47 26.35
C GLU A 199 19.54 -11.07 26.38
N VAL A 200 20.87 -11.00 26.34
CA VAL A 200 21.63 -9.74 26.38
C VAL A 200 21.69 -9.14 24.98
N GLU A 201 21.96 -9.98 23.98
CA GLU A 201 22.05 -9.54 22.57
C GLU A 201 20.71 -9.59 21.84
N ASP A 202 19.65 -10.10 22.46
CA ASP A 202 18.34 -10.34 21.84
C ASP A 202 18.43 -11.18 20.57
N VAL A 203 19.17 -12.28 20.67
CA VAL A 203 19.47 -13.18 19.53
C VAL A 203 19.19 -14.63 19.89
N ILE A 204 18.70 -15.39 18.92
CA ILE A 204 18.62 -16.85 18.99
C ILE A 204 19.54 -17.49 17.96
N ILE A 205 20.04 -18.67 18.29
CA ILE A 205 20.75 -19.56 17.37
C ILE A 205 19.86 -20.78 17.14
N LEU A 206 19.58 -21.07 15.87
CA LEU A 206 18.85 -22.23 15.44
C LEU A 206 19.75 -23.23 14.71
N GLU A 207 19.44 -24.51 14.87
CA GLU A 207 20.02 -25.64 14.14
C GLU A 207 18.99 -26.23 13.17
N ASP A 208 19.46 -26.96 12.14
CA ASP A 208 18.61 -27.63 11.13
C ASP A 208 17.57 -26.68 10.51
N VAL A 209 18.03 -25.55 9.99
CA VAL A 209 17.12 -24.48 9.56
C VAL A 209 16.55 -24.76 8.18
N GLU A 210 15.23 -24.74 8.11
CA GLU A 210 14.45 -24.94 6.88
C GLU A 210 13.62 -23.69 6.57
N VAL A 211 13.51 -23.36 5.29
CA VAL A 211 12.66 -22.30 4.78
C VAL A 211 11.43 -22.89 4.10
N PHE A 212 10.29 -22.23 4.24
CA PHE A 212 9.10 -22.58 3.48
C PHE A 212 9.17 -22.01 2.06
N ARG A 213 9.14 -22.89 1.07
CA ARG A 213 9.21 -22.60 -0.37
C ARG A 213 8.39 -23.58 -1.18
N ASN A 214 7.62 -23.08 -2.15
CA ASN A 214 6.91 -23.92 -3.13
C ASN A 214 6.07 -25.02 -2.45
N GLY A 215 5.35 -24.65 -1.39
CA GLY A 215 4.51 -25.56 -0.61
C GLY A 215 5.24 -26.50 0.35
N ASN A 216 6.57 -26.44 0.46
CA ASN A 216 7.36 -27.40 1.24
C ASN A 216 8.43 -26.73 2.11
N TRP A 217 8.84 -27.42 3.18
CA TRP A 217 10.01 -27.05 3.97
C TRP A 217 11.27 -27.58 3.30
N THR A 218 12.25 -26.70 3.06
CA THR A 218 13.53 -27.04 2.42
C THR A 218 14.67 -26.61 3.31
N LYS A 219 15.62 -27.52 3.59
CA LYS A 219 16.82 -27.21 4.37
C LYS A 219 17.67 -26.16 3.65
N VAL A 220 18.04 -25.10 4.36
CA VAL A 220 18.83 -23.98 3.83
C VAL A 220 20.22 -23.95 4.43
N ILE A 221 20.30 -24.02 5.76
CA ILE A 221 21.57 -23.87 6.48
C ILE A 221 21.55 -24.70 7.77
N GLU A 222 22.72 -25.18 8.17
CA GLU A 222 22.87 -25.96 9.41
C GLU A 222 22.66 -25.11 10.66
N THR A 223 23.10 -23.85 10.65
CA THR A 223 23.01 -22.96 11.79
C THR A 223 22.69 -21.55 11.34
N MET A 224 21.74 -20.90 12.02
CA MET A 224 21.35 -19.52 11.77
C MET A 224 21.33 -18.73 13.07
N ARG A 225 22.02 -17.58 13.10
CA ARG A 225 21.95 -16.61 14.19
C ARG A 225 21.03 -15.48 13.75
N ILE A 226 19.93 -15.25 14.48
CA ILE A 226 18.94 -14.25 14.09
C ILE A 226 18.49 -13.40 15.30
N PRO A 227 18.47 -12.07 15.17
CA PRO A 227 17.94 -11.18 16.21
C PRO A 227 16.42 -11.23 16.28
N TYR A 228 15.88 -11.03 17.48
CA TYR A 228 14.44 -10.93 17.75
C TYR A 228 14.08 -9.63 18.46
N ASN A 229 12.78 -9.29 18.46
CA ASN A 229 12.26 -8.15 19.22
C ASN A 229 11.38 -8.61 20.40
N LYS A 230 11.73 -8.19 21.62
CA LYS A 230 10.98 -8.46 22.86
C LYS A 230 9.61 -7.76 22.93
N ASP A 231 9.36 -6.75 22.10
CA ASP A 231 8.08 -6.03 22.04
C ASP A 231 6.93 -6.93 21.54
N VAL A 232 7.25 -8.00 20.81
CA VAL A 232 6.27 -8.95 20.30
C VAL A 232 6.14 -10.13 21.27
N PRO A 233 4.95 -10.44 21.80
CA PRO A 233 4.76 -11.58 22.71
C PRO A 233 5.17 -12.92 22.10
N LEU A 234 5.82 -13.76 22.91
CA LEU A 234 6.22 -15.12 22.55
C LEU A 234 5.23 -16.15 23.11
N TYR A 235 4.94 -17.21 22.35
CA TYR A 235 3.99 -18.25 22.73
C TYR A 235 4.51 -19.67 22.55
N ILE A 236 3.94 -20.59 23.33
CA ILE A 236 4.03 -22.05 23.16
C ILE A 236 2.68 -22.67 23.51
N GLY A 237 2.07 -23.44 22.59
CA GLY A 237 0.79 -24.11 22.80
C GLY A 237 -0.31 -23.19 23.36
N ALA A 238 -0.55 -22.07 22.69
CA ALA A 238 -1.47 -21.00 23.09
C ALA A 238 -1.16 -20.23 24.40
N ARG A 239 -0.04 -20.50 25.08
CA ARG A 239 0.35 -19.79 26.31
C ARG A 239 1.47 -18.79 26.04
N LYS A 240 1.25 -17.54 26.46
CA LYS A 240 2.27 -16.49 26.44
C LYS A 240 3.39 -16.84 27.43
N ILE A 241 4.63 -16.69 27.00
CA ILE A 241 5.83 -16.91 27.83
C ILE A 241 6.76 -15.70 27.77
N ALA A 242 7.59 -15.55 28.79
CA ALA A 242 8.61 -14.51 28.83
C ALA A 242 9.87 -14.94 28.04
N TYR A 243 10.48 -14.01 27.32
CA TYR A 243 11.70 -14.26 26.52
C TYR A 243 12.86 -14.86 27.33
N ARG A 244 13.05 -14.43 28.59
CA ARG A 244 14.03 -15.00 29.53
C ARG A 244 13.92 -16.52 29.72
N ASN A 245 12.76 -17.10 29.41
CA ASN A 245 12.52 -18.53 29.52
C ASN A 245 12.94 -19.30 28.26
N LEU A 246 13.32 -18.64 27.15
CA LEU A 246 13.73 -19.29 25.90
C LEU A 246 14.83 -20.34 26.11
N LYS A 247 15.78 -20.07 27.02
CA LYS A 247 16.86 -21.01 27.39
C LYS A 247 16.37 -22.39 27.86
N TYR A 248 15.13 -22.50 28.35
CA TYR A 248 14.54 -23.76 28.80
C TYR A 248 13.88 -24.56 27.65
N TYR A 249 13.78 -23.99 26.45
CA TYR A 249 13.16 -24.62 25.29
C TYR A 249 14.19 -25.10 24.25
N LYS A 250 15.45 -25.29 24.67
CA LYS A 250 16.50 -25.84 23.81
C LYS A 250 16.06 -27.17 23.19
N GLY A 251 16.31 -27.34 21.90
CA GLY A 251 15.93 -28.50 21.09
C GLY A 251 14.50 -28.48 20.56
N LYS A 252 13.65 -27.54 21.02
CA LYS A 252 12.29 -27.38 20.47
C LYS A 252 12.35 -26.69 19.10
N THR A 253 11.44 -27.08 18.21
CA THR A 253 11.25 -26.39 16.93
C THR A 253 10.58 -25.05 17.16
N VAL A 254 11.11 -24.01 16.52
CA VAL A 254 10.57 -22.65 16.52
C VAL A 254 10.19 -22.30 15.10
N TYR A 255 8.99 -21.75 14.89
CA TYR A 255 8.59 -21.15 13.62
C TYR A 255 8.75 -19.64 13.71
N MET A 256 9.23 -19.02 12.64
CA MET A 256 9.53 -17.59 12.61
C MET A 256 9.15 -16.97 11.28
N ALA A 257 8.41 -15.86 11.34
CA ALA A 257 8.25 -14.96 10.21
C ALA A 257 9.32 -13.87 10.29
N ILE A 258 10.10 -13.75 9.21
CA ILE A 258 11.25 -12.86 9.12
C ILE A 258 10.92 -11.69 8.20
N LYS A 259 11.34 -10.49 8.60
CA LYS A 259 11.28 -9.28 7.78
C LYS A 259 12.69 -8.75 7.53
N ASP A 260 12.85 -8.00 6.45
CA ASP A 260 14.06 -7.22 6.21
C ASP A 260 13.94 -5.86 6.90
N PHE A 261 14.91 -5.54 7.74
CA PHE A 261 15.04 -4.26 8.42
C PHE A 261 16.34 -3.61 7.99
N PHE A 262 16.27 -2.74 6.97
CA PHE A 262 17.41 -2.04 6.39
C PHE A 262 18.56 -2.98 5.97
N GLY A 263 18.23 -4.08 5.28
CA GLY A 263 19.20 -5.08 4.83
C GLY A 263 19.63 -6.10 5.90
N SER A 264 19.03 -6.05 7.09
CA SER A 264 19.24 -7.04 8.15
C SER A 264 17.97 -7.84 8.43
N GLU A 265 18.08 -9.16 8.47
CA GLU A 265 16.96 -10.04 8.79
C GLU A 265 16.67 -10.03 10.29
N LYS A 266 15.40 -9.85 10.66
CA LYS A 266 14.93 -9.90 12.05
C LYS A 266 13.65 -10.71 12.19
N VAL A 267 13.52 -11.39 13.33
CA VAL A 267 12.28 -12.07 13.70
C VAL A 267 11.19 -11.04 13.96
N ALA A 268 10.15 -11.05 13.14
CA ALA A 268 8.98 -10.20 13.33
C ALA A 268 7.90 -10.88 14.17
N ARG A 269 7.81 -12.22 14.11
CA ARG A 269 6.96 -13.03 15.00
C ARG A 269 7.53 -14.43 15.10
N MET A 270 7.41 -15.04 16.28
CA MET A 270 7.81 -16.43 16.49
C MET A 270 6.90 -17.17 17.46
N VAL A 271 6.82 -18.48 17.27
CA VAL A 271 6.07 -19.40 18.13
C VAL A 271 6.86 -20.70 18.29
N ILE A 272 6.86 -21.25 19.50
CA ILE A 272 7.56 -22.50 19.81
C ILE A 272 6.57 -23.66 19.71
N ARG A 273 6.93 -24.69 18.94
CA ARG A 273 6.17 -25.92 18.86
C ARG A 273 6.16 -26.62 20.22
N ASN A 274 4.97 -26.93 20.73
CA ASN A 274 4.77 -27.64 21.99
C ASN A 274 4.86 -29.15 21.81
N LYS A 275 4.05 -29.72 20.90
CA LYS A 275 3.83 -31.16 20.71
C LYS A 275 4.24 -31.62 19.30
N TYR A 276 3.26 -32.01 18.47
CA TYR A 276 3.47 -32.65 17.18
C TYR A 276 2.98 -31.73 16.07
N GLU A 277 3.79 -31.62 15.03
CA GLU A 277 3.46 -30.87 13.83
C GLU A 277 2.53 -31.69 12.92
N THR A 278 1.48 -31.05 12.41
CA THR A 278 0.70 -31.53 11.28
C THR A 278 0.49 -30.38 10.30
N ILE A 279 0.63 -30.65 9.01
CA ILE A 279 0.51 -29.65 7.95
C ILE A 279 -0.80 -29.87 7.21
N TYR A 280 -1.52 -28.78 6.95
CA TYR A 280 -2.71 -28.76 6.09
C TYR A 280 -2.53 -27.71 4.99
N ALA A 281 -3.03 -28.00 3.80
CA ALA A 281 -3.12 -27.06 2.69
C ALA A 281 -4.52 -27.23 2.11
N ASP A 282 -5.44 -26.35 2.51
CA ASP A 282 -6.87 -26.55 2.27
C ASP A 282 -7.63 -25.23 2.40
N LYS A 283 -8.87 -25.20 1.93
CA LYS A 283 -9.76 -24.05 2.04
C LYS A 283 -10.34 -23.94 3.44
N ILE A 284 -10.47 -22.71 3.94
CA ILE A 284 -11.17 -22.41 5.19
C ILE A 284 -12.67 -22.32 4.91
N GLU A 285 -13.45 -23.31 5.35
CA GLU A 285 -14.89 -23.35 5.13
C GLU A 285 -15.68 -22.53 6.13
N ASN A 286 -15.25 -22.48 7.38
CA ASN A 286 -15.97 -21.79 8.43
C ASN A 286 -15.03 -21.19 9.47
N ILE A 287 -15.45 -20.09 10.10
CA ILE A 287 -14.68 -19.43 11.15
C ILE A 287 -15.61 -19.09 12.32
N ASN A 288 -15.35 -19.70 13.46
CA ASN A 288 -15.96 -19.30 14.72
C ASN A 288 -15.05 -18.28 15.43
N ARG A 289 -15.37 -16.99 15.27
CA ARG A 289 -14.63 -15.90 15.91
C ARG A 289 -14.75 -15.89 17.43
N TYR A 290 -15.85 -16.39 17.99
CA TYR A 290 -16.07 -16.43 19.44
C TYR A 290 -15.14 -17.44 20.12
N SER A 291 -15.00 -18.63 19.55
CA SER A 291 -14.09 -19.66 20.06
C SER A 291 -12.67 -19.57 19.49
N ASN A 292 -12.39 -18.62 18.59
CA ASN A 292 -11.13 -18.51 17.83
C ASN A 292 -10.76 -19.79 17.09
N MET A 293 -11.73 -20.44 16.44
CA MET A 293 -11.53 -21.69 15.71
C MET A 293 -11.90 -21.50 14.24
N PHE A 294 -11.26 -22.24 13.35
CA PHE A 294 -11.70 -22.37 11.96
C PHE A 294 -11.75 -23.84 11.54
N GLU A 295 -12.61 -24.11 10.56
CA GLU A 295 -12.78 -25.43 9.95
C GLU A 295 -12.23 -25.39 8.51
N LEU A 296 -11.43 -26.39 8.17
CA LEU A 296 -10.93 -26.63 6.81
C LEU A 296 -11.90 -27.52 6.02
N SER A 297 -11.84 -27.52 4.68
CA SER A 297 -12.71 -28.36 3.82
C SER A 297 -12.56 -29.86 4.03
N ASN A 298 -11.44 -30.31 4.57
CA ASN A 298 -11.26 -31.68 5.07
C ASN A 298 -11.93 -31.97 6.43
N HIS A 299 -12.80 -31.09 6.92
CA HIS A 299 -13.50 -31.14 8.21
C HIS A 299 -12.59 -31.11 9.44
N LYS A 300 -11.37 -30.58 9.31
CA LYS A 300 -10.47 -30.37 10.46
C LYS A 300 -10.73 -29.03 11.10
N ASN A 301 -11.06 -29.09 12.39
CA ASN A 301 -11.20 -27.93 13.26
C ASN A 301 -9.85 -27.59 13.90
N ILE A 302 -9.45 -26.33 13.81
CA ILE A 302 -8.14 -25.84 14.29
C ILE A 302 -8.34 -24.59 15.12
N ASP A 303 -7.82 -24.61 16.35
CA ASP A 303 -7.82 -23.45 17.23
C ASP A 303 -6.77 -22.41 16.81
N MET A 304 -7.05 -21.15 17.08
CA MET A 304 -6.12 -20.03 16.91
C MET A 304 -5.93 -19.28 18.21
N HIS A 305 -4.76 -18.70 18.38
CA HIS A 305 -4.46 -17.83 19.51
C HIS A 305 -3.66 -16.60 19.08
N ASP A 306 -3.43 -15.69 20.01
CA ASP A 306 -2.74 -14.42 19.74
C ASP A 306 -1.24 -14.59 19.41
N GLY A 307 -0.74 -15.82 19.41
CA GLY A 307 0.62 -16.16 19.00
C GLY A 307 0.70 -16.79 17.61
N THR A 308 -0.43 -17.21 17.03
CA THR A 308 -0.48 -17.78 15.69
C THR A 308 0.12 -16.80 14.69
N ILE A 309 1.08 -17.26 13.89
CA ILE A 309 1.70 -16.48 12.83
C ILE A 309 0.76 -16.48 11.64
N VAL A 310 -0.02 -15.41 11.50
CA VAL A 310 -0.93 -15.24 10.36
C VAL A 310 -0.27 -14.39 9.29
N ILE A 311 -0.07 -14.96 8.10
CA ILE A 311 0.48 -14.28 6.93
C ILE A 311 -0.61 -14.17 5.86
N LYS A 312 -0.94 -12.95 5.45
CA LYS A 312 -1.90 -12.67 4.38
C LYS A 312 -1.34 -11.57 3.49
N ASN A 313 -1.40 -11.75 2.17
CA ASN A 313 -0.86 -10.79 1.21
C ASN A 313 0.61 -10.36 1.49
N GLY A 314 1.43 -11.32 1.93
CA GLY A 314 2.82 -11.10 2.30
C GLY A 314 3.04 -10.32 3.60
N ARG A 315 2.00 -10.06 4.41
CA ARG A 315 2.08 -9.28 5.65
C ARG A 315 1.71 -10.14 6.86
N LEU A 316 2.27 -9.78 8.01
CA LEU A 316 1.76 -10.27 9.28
C LEU A 316 0.46 -9.54 9.61
N VAL A 317 -0.61 -10.31 9.83
CA VAL A 317 -1.93 -9.77 10.15
C VAL A 317 -2.44 -10.36 11.47
N ASP A 318 -3.52 -9.78 12.00
CA ASP A 318 -4.25 -10.37 13.10
C ASP A 318 -5.07 -11.58 12.64
N LYS A 319 -5.35 -12.52 13.55
CA LYS A 319 -6.24 -13.67 13.28
C LYS A 319 -7.64 -13.23 12.81
N SER A 320 -8.10 -12.04 13.21
CA SER A 320 -9.36 -11.46 12.73
C SER A 320 -9.40 -11.21 11.22
N CYS A 321 -8.24 -11.09 10.55
CA CYS A 321 -8.12 -10.83 9.11
C CYS A 321 -8.22 -12.11 8.25
N ILE A 322 -8.28 -13.29 8.87
CA ILE A 322 -8.52 -14.57 8.16
C ILE A 322 -9.97 -14.61 7.70
N ASN A 323 -10.21 -14.82 6.41
CA ASN A 323 -11.56 -14.82 5.84
C ASN A 323 -12.01 -16.24 5.50
N GLN A 324 -13.33 -16.45 5.57
CA GLN A 324 -13.95 -17.66 5.04
C GLN A 324 -13.70 -17.76 3.53
N ASN A 325 -13.65 -18.98 2.99
CA ASN A 325 -13.36 -19.31 1.60
C ASN A 325 -11.96 -18.91 1.13
N SER A 326 -11.05 -18.59 2.05
CA SER A 326 -9.64 -18.38 1.71
C SER A 326 -8.90 -19.72 1.72
N ASP A 327 -8.00 -19.91 0.76
CA ASP A 327 -7.11 -21.07 0.76
C ASP A 327 -5.92 -20.78 1.67
N ALA A 328 -5.57 -21.77 2.50
CA ALA A 328 -4.57 -21.60 3.54
C ALA A 328 -3.62 -22.78 3.65
N PHE A 329 -2.35 -22.46 3.84
CA PHE A 329 -1.35 -23.37 4.38
C PHE A 329 -1.30 -23.20 5.89
N VAL A 330 -1.55 -24.28 6.63
CA VAL A 330 -1.62 -24.28 8.09
C VAL A 330 -0.59 -25.25 8.66
N VAL A 331 0.19 -24.76 9.62
CA VAL A 331 1.02 -25.59 10.49
C VAL A 331 0.33 -25.68 11.84
N ALA A 332 -0.18 -26.86 12.16
CA ALA A 332 -0.87 -27.14 13.40
C ALA A 332 0.05 -27.88 14.38
N ASP A 333 -0.12 -27.59 15.66
CA ASP A 333 0.55 -28.21 16.78
C ASP A 333 -0.47 -28.92 17.68
N GLY A 334 -0.36 -30.24 17.81
CA GLY A 334 -1.23 -31.00 18.70
C GLY A 334 -1.41 -32.46 18.31
N ARG A 335 -2.51 -33.06 18.78
CA ARG A 335 -2.86 -34.45 18.44
C ARG A 335 -4.38 -34.65 18.51
N GLY A 336 -4.91 -35.42 17.56
CA GLY A 336 -6.35 -35.68 17.48
C GLY A 336 -7.09 -34.40 17.17
N ASP A 337 -8.15 -34.12 17.93
CA ASP A 337 -8.97 -32.91 17.75
C ASP A 337 -8.46 -31.70 18.56
N ASN A 338 -7.43 -31.90 19.39
CA ASN A 338 -6.80 -30.82 20.15
C ASN A 338 -5.57 -30.30 19.38
N ILE A 339 -5.81 -29.57 18.30
CA ILE A 339 -4.79 -28.97 17.45
C ILE A 339 -4.95 -27.44 17.40
N VAL A 340 -3.82 -26.74 17.52
CA VAL A 340 -3.76 -25.28 17.50
C VAL A 340 -2.83 -24.83 16.37
N ALA A 341 -3.19 -23.77 15.65
CA ALA A 341 -2.38 -23.24 14.58
C ALA A 341 -1.17 -22.45 15.13
N ASP A 342 0.05 -22.91 14.80
CA ASP A 342 1.28 -22.14 14.97
C ASP A 342 1.45 -21.16 13.80
N VAL A 343 1.12 -21.58 12.58
CA VAL A 343 1.21 -20.76 11.37
C VAL A 343 -0.06 -20.92 10.53
N VAL A 344 -0.58 -19.80 10.03
CA VAL A 344 -1.63 -19.76 8.98
C VAL A 344 -1.16 -18.80 7.89
N LYS A 345 -0.82 -19.34 6.71
CA LYS A 345 -0.45 -18.54 5.53
C LYS A 345 -1.59 -18.62 4.52
N ILE A 346 -2.27 -17.51 4.29
CA ILE A 346 -3.27 -17.38 3.23
C ILE A 346 -2.55 -17.38 1.87
N THR A 347 -2.91 -18.34 1.03
CA THR A 347 -2.32 -18.55 -0.31
C THR A 347 -3.19 -17.97 -1.41
N SER A 348 -4.48 -17.75 -1.14
CA SER A 348 -5.38 -17.06 -2.05
C SER A 348 -5.02 -15.58 -2.19
N GLU A 349 -5.08 -15.07 -3.42
CA GLU A 349 -4.82 -13.67 -3.74
C GLU A 349 -5.80 -13.22 -4.83
N ASP A 350 -6.48 -12.10 -4.61
CA ASP A 350 -7.49 -11.57 -5.52
C ASP A 350 -6.93 -10.49 -6.44
N LEU A 351 -7.65 -10.16 -7.51
CA LEU A 351 -7.36 -8.98 -8.35
C LEU A 351 -7.39 -7.69 -7.53
N ASN A 352 -8.38 -7.57 -6.64
CA ASN A 352 -8.57 -6.42 -5.75
C ASN A 352 -8.04 -6.75 -4.35
N ASN A 353 -7.33 -5.79 -3.73
CA ASN A 353 -6.69 -6.00 -2.43
C ASN A 353 -7.66 -5.89 -1.26
N SER A 354 -8.74 -5.14 -1.49
CA SER A 354 -9.84 -4.89 -0.57
C SER A 354 -11.08 -4.55 -1.40
N ASN A 355 -12.15 -4.13 -0.74
CA ASN A 355 -13.32 -3.57 -1.40
C ASN A 355 -13.19 -2.06 -1.71
N ILE A 356 -11.96 -1.52 -1.64
CA ILE A 356 -11.61 -0.18 -2.12
C ILE A 356 -11.22 -0.25 -3.59
N GLY A 357 -11.90 0.56 -4.40
CA GLY A 357 -11.78 0.51 -5.86
C GLY A 357 -12.52 -0.69 -6.44
N GLN A 358 -12.72 -0.68 -7.75
CA GLN A 358 -13.40 -1.77 -8.45
C GLN A 358 -12.61 -2.12 -9.70
N ASN A 359 -11.46 -2.78 -9.53
CA ASN A 359 -10.69 -3.17 -10.69
C ASN A 359 -11.30 -4.42 -11.34
N TYR A 360 -11.47 -4.38 -12.65
CA TYR A 360 -11.91 -5.53 -13.45
C TYR A 360 -10.97 -5.78 -14.62
N ILE A 361 -10.89 -7.04 -15.03
CA ILE A 361 -10.25 -7.45 -16.28
C ILE A 361 -11.34 -7.96 -17.21
N TYR A 362 -11.43 -7.36 -18.39
CA TYR A 362 -12.28 -7.81 -19.48
C TYR A 362 -11.46 -8.41 -20.61
N ALA A 363 -12.07 -9.34 -21.34
CA ALA A 363 -11.60 -9.78 -22.64
C ALA A 363 -12.79 -9.80 -23.61
N GLY A 364 -12.70 -9.25 -24.81
CA GLY A 364 -13.87 -9.22 -25.70
C GLY A 364 -13.58 -8.59 -27.05
N ARG A 365 -14.58 -8.65 -27.94
CA ARG A 365 -14.49 -8.12 -29.30
C ARG A 365 -14.92 -6.65 -29.31
N LEU A 366 -14.09 -5.80 -29.91
CA LEU A 366 -14.34 -4.36 -30.00
C LEU A 366 -15.40 -4.12 -31.07
N SER A 367 -16.63 -3.81 -30.66
CA SER A 367 -17.76 -3.65 -31.58
C SER A 367 -17.83 -2.24 -32.15
N ARG A 368 -17.68 -1.23 -31.28
CA ARG A 368 -17.79 0.19 -31.64
C ARG A 368 -16.88 1.02 -30.76
N ILE A 369 -16.17 1.97 -31.36
CA ILE A 369 -15.30 2.90 -30.64
C ILE A 369 -15.78 4.32 -30.98
N PHE A 370 -16.15 5.08 -29.95
CA PHE A 370 -16.41 6.51 -29.99
C PHE A 370 -15.29 7.25 -29.28
N LYS A 371 -15.23 8.59 -29.35
CA LYS A 371 -14.12 9.39 -28.83
C LYS A 371 -13.78 9.16 -27.35
N ASP A 372 -14.75 8.78 -26.54
CA ASP A 372 -14.66 8.67 -25.08
C ASP A 372 -15.15 7.32 -24.53
N LYS A 373 -15.58 6.40 -25.41
CA LYS A 373 -16.13 5.11 -25.01
C LYS A 373 -15.96 4.02 -26.07
N VAL A 374 -15.89 2.79 -25.60
CA VAL A 374 -15.82 1.58 -26.42
C VAL A 374 -16.87 0.58 -25.96
N TYR A 375 -17.45 -0.13 -26.92
CA TYR A 375 -18.43 -1.18 -26.68
C TYR A 375 -17.83 -2.54 -26.98
N LEU A 376 -18.01 -3.48 -26.06
CA LEU A 376 -17.58 -4.87 -26.23
C LEU A 376 -18.76 -5.77 -26.56
N LYS A 377 -18.63 -6.55 -27.65
CA LYS A 377 -19.52 -7.66 -27.98
C LYS A 377 -18.90 -8.99 -27.58
N ASP A 378 -19.77 -9.95 -27.25
CA ASP A 378 -19.43 -11.30 -26.79
C ASP A 378 -18.24 -11.32 -25.81
N PHE A 379 -18.35 -10.50 -24.77
CA PHE A 379 -17.26 -10.20 -23.85
C PHE A 379 -17.21 -11.18 -22.68
N TYR A 380 -16.09 -11.13 -21.98
CA TYR A 380 -15.79 -11.90 -20.80
C TYR A 380 -15.30 -10.96 -19.71
N ILE A 381 -15.65 -11.25 -18.48
CA ILE A 381 -15.10 -10.59 -17.29
C ILE A 381 -14.42 -11.64 -16.43
N LEU A 382 -13.24 -11.30 -15.90
CA LEU A 382 -12.58 -12.15 -14.92
C LEU A 382 -13.26 -11.95 -13.57
N ASN A 383 -14.18 -12.86 -13.24
CA ASN A 383 -14.91 -12.83 -11.98
C ASN A 383 -14.20 -13.76 -10.99
N LYS A 384 -13.66 -13.17 -9.92
CA LYS A 384 -12.67 -13.82 -9.04
C LYS A 384 -11.46 -14.32 -9.85
N HIS A 385 -11.42 -15.60 -10.17
CA HIS A 385 -10.31 -16.27 -10.84
C HIS A 385 -10.75 -17.07 -12.07
N ASP A 386 -11.99 -16.87 -12.54
CA ASP A 386 -12.54 -17.57 -13.70
C ASP A 386 -13.17 -16.58 -14.70
N TRP A 387 -13.06 -16.92 -15.98
CA TRP A 387 -13.67 -16.15 -17.06
C TRP A 387 -15.17 -16.41 -17.14
N GLU A 388 -15.97 -15.38 -16.88
CA GLU A 388 -17.41 -15.41 -17.04
C GLU A 388 -17.81 -14.80 -18.39
N SER A 389 -18.58 -15.53 -19.20
CA SER A 389 -18.92 -15.15 -20.58
C SER A 389 -20.28 -14.46 -20.69
N PHE A 390 -20.34 -13.38 -21.45
CA PHE A 390 -21.54 -12.58 -21.70
C PHE A 390 -21.79 -12.47 -23.21
N ARG A 391 -22.76 -13.25 -23.71
CA ARG A 391 -23.13 -13.22 -25.14
C ARG A 391 -24.00 -12.01 -25.44
N THR A 392 -23.70 -11.32 -26.53
CA THR A 392 -24.41 -10.12 -26.95
C THR A 392 -25.28 -10.43 -28.16
N LYS A 393 -26.60 -10.25 -28.05
CA LYS A 393 -27.54 -10.46 -29.16
C LYS A 393 -28.03 -9.16 -29.78
N ARG A 394 -28.00 -8.09 -29.01
CA ARG A 394 -28.43 -6.74 -29.38
C ARG A 394 -27.41 -5.74 -28.87
N GLU A 395 -27.34 -4.58 -29.50
CA GLU A 395 -26.43 -3.50 -29.10
C GLU A 395 -26.51 -3.10 -27.62
N ARG A 396 -27.71 -3.12 -27.02
CA ARG A 396 -27.91 -2.81 -25.60
C ARG A 396 -27.30 -3.84 -24.64
N ASP A 397 -26.99 -5.03 -25.14
CA ASP A 397 -26.40 -6.11 -24.36
C ASP A 397 -24.86 -5.99 -24.34
N GLU A 398 -24.29 -5.10 -25.16
CA GLU A 398 -22.85 -4.82 -25.20
C GLU A 398 -22.38 -4.13 -23.91
N LYS A 399 -21.14 -4.40 -23.53
CA LYS A 399 -20.53 -3.72 -22.39
C LYS A 399 -19.96 -2.38 -22.84
N GLU A 400 -20.55 -1.29 -22.33
CA GLU A 400 -19.99 0.05 -22.44
C GLU A 400 -18.86 0.23 -21.42
N LEU A 401 -17.72 0.75 -21.90
CA LEU A 401 -16.58 1.17 -21.10
C LEU A 401 -16.11 2.54 -21.58
N PHE A 402 -15.53 3.33 -20.69
CA PHE A 402 -15.09 4.70 -20.95
C PHE A 402 -13.58 4.77 -21.03
N TYR A 403 -13.03 5.56 -21.95
CA TYR A 403 -11.59 5.82 -22.01
C TYR A 403 -11.33 7.30 -22.23
N ASP A 404 -10.15 7.75 -21.83
CA ASP A 404 -9.76 9.16 -21.87
C ASP A 404 -8.29 9.32 -22.23
N ASN A 405 -7.78 10.55 -22.13
CA ASN A 405 -6.40 10.88 -22.48
C ASN A 405 -5.35 10.22 -21.58
N ASP A 406 -5.73 9.76 -20.39
CA ASP A 406 -4.84 9.03 -19.48
C ASP A 406 -4.92 7.51 -19.68
N THR A 407 -5.85 7.02 -20.52
CA THR A 407 -5.94 5.60 -20.86
C THR A 407 -4.75 5.18 -21.70
N VAL A 408 -4.06 4.12 -21.27
CA VAL A 408 -2.94 3.56 -22.02
C VAL A 408 -3.44 2.46 -22.97
N ILE A 409 -3.13 2.61 -24.26
CA ILE A 409 -3.60 1.71 -25.32
C ILE A 409 -2.39 1.12 -26.02
N PHE A 410 -2.28 -0.21 -26.02
CA PHE A 410 -1.17 -0.94 -26.64
C PHE A 410 -1.68 -1.83 -27.78
N ASP A 411 -1.20 -1.58 -28.99
CA ASP A 411 -1.43 -2.39 -30.17
C ASP A 411 -0.39 -3.52 -30.20
N LEU A 412 -0.84 -4.75 -29.92
CA LEU A 412 0.03 -5.91 -29.78
C LEU A 412 0.62 -6.36 -31.12
N GLU A 413 -0.13 -6.21 -32.20
CA GLU A 413 0.30 -6.64 -33.54
C GLU A 413 1.42 -5.73 -34.05
N ASN A 414 1.23 -4.42 -33.90
CA ASN A 414 2.21 -3.41 -34.30
C ASN A 414 3.26 -3.11 -33.21
N LYS A 415 3.14 -3.72 -32.03
CA LYS A 415 4.00 -3.54 -30.86
C LYS A 415 4.25 -2.07 -30.48
N LYS A 416 3.19 -1.26 -30.45
CA LYS A 416 3.30 0.17 -30.16
C LYS A 416 2.17 0.68 -29.26
N TYR A 417 2.48 1.69 -28.47
CA TYR A 417 1.47 2.50 -27.81
C TYR A 417 0.80 3.43 -28.82
N ILE A 418 -0.52 3.57 -28.71
CA ILE A 418 -1.32 4.46 -29.56
C ILE A 418 -2.12 5.43 -28.69
N SER A 419 -2.41 6.60 -29.25
CA SER A 419 -3.25 7.60 -28.60
C SER A 419 -4.74 7.23 -28.66
N PRO A 420 -5.58 7.75 -27.75
CA PRO A 420 -7.04 7.66 -27.84
C PRO A 420 -7.60 8.12 -29.19
N LYS A 421 -6.97 9.13 -29.82
CA LYS A 421 -7.36 9.61 -31.16
C LYS A 421 -7.07 8.56 -32.24
N GLU A 422 -5.91 7.92 -32.21
CA GLU A 422 -5.57 6.83 -33.13
C GLU A 422 -6.45 5.61 -32.89
N PHE A 423 -6.75 5.28 -31.63
CA PHE A 423 -7.66 4.20 -31.29
C PHE A 423 -9.08 4.42 -31.84
N PHE A 424 -9.62 5.64 -31.70
CA PHE A 424 -10.92 6.02 -32.26
C PHE A 424 -10.94 6.05 -33.80
N SER A 425 -9.85 6.46 -34.44
CA SER A 425 -9.80 6.64 -35.90
C SER A 425 -9.24 5.45 -36.67
N GLY A 426 -8.71 4.45 -35.98
CA GLY A 426 -8.16 3.23 -36.55
C GLY A 426 -9.23 2.17 -36.83
N ASN A 427 -8.82 1.10 -37.52
CA ASN A 427 -9.68 -0.01 -37.90
C ASN A 427 -9.74 -1.10 -36.82
N TYR A 428 -9.88 -0.70 -35.54
CA TYR A 428 -9.97 -1.63 -34.40
C TYR A 428 -11.40 -2.15 -34.20
N ALA A 429 -12.40 -1.40 -34.65
CA ALA A 429 -13.80 -1.78 -34.71
C ALA A 429 -14.37 -1.27 -36.04
N VAL A 430 -14.93 -2.16 -36.86
CA VAL A 430 -15.30 -1.90 -38.25
C VAL A 430 -16.70 -2.42 -38.57
N ASP A 431 -17.35 -1.80 -39.56
CA ASP A 431 -18.61 -2.34 -40.10
C ASP A 431 -18.29 -3.46 -41.11
N GLU A 432 -18.31 -4.70 -40.64
CA GLU A 432 -17.98 -5.91 -41.41
C GLU A 432 -18.93 -6.17 -42.59
N GLU A 433 -20.08 -5.50 -42.65
CA GLU A 433 -21.01 -5.61 -43.79
C GLU A 433 -20.65 -4.64 -44.93
N SER A 434 -19.80 -3.64 -44.67
CA SER A 434 -19.42 -2.63 -45.66
C SER A 434 -18.55 -3.20 -46.79
N ASP A 435 -18.69 -2.65 -48.01
CA ASP A 435 -17.88 -3.07 -49.16
C ASP A 435 -16.39 -2.80 -48.92
N TYR A 436 -16.06 -1.64 -48.33
CA TYR A 436 -14.68 -1.28 -48.00
C TYR A 436 -14.01 -2.32 -47.09
N VAL A 437 -14.69 -2.78 -46.03
CA VAL A 437 -14.14 -3.76 -45.09
C VAL A 437 -13.92 -5.12 -45.76
N ARG A 438 -14.88 -5.56 -46.58
CA ARG A 438 -14.75 -6.81 -47.34
C ARG A 438 -13.60 -6.77 -48.35
N ASP A 439 -13.43 -5.65 -49.04
CA ASP A 439 -12.35 -5.46 -50.01
C ASP A 439 -10.96 -5.41 -49.36
N HIS A 440 -10.87 -4.99 -48.10
CA HIS A 440 -9.63 -4.86 -47.34
C HIS A 440 -9.42 -5.97 -46.30
N ASN A 441 -10.31 -6.97 -46.25
CA ASN A 441 -10.28 -8.09 -45.30
C ASN A 441 -10.07 -7.64 -43.84
N LEU A 442 -10.83 -6.62 -43.42
CA LEU A 442 -10.80 -6.11 -42.05
C LEU A 442 -11.84 -6.84 -41.20
N GLU A 443 -11.52 -7.04 -39.93
CA GLU A 443 -12.42 -7.60 -38.93
C GLU A 443 -12.26 -6.81 -37.64
N ASP A 444 -13.26 -6.87 -36.76
CA ASP A 444 -13.16 -6.30 -35.41
C ASP A 444 -12.05 -6.95 -34.61
N TRP A 445 -11.26 -6.12 -33.95
CA TRP A 445 -10.19 -6.59 -33.08
C TRP A 445 -10.74 -7.00 -31.71
N TYR A 446 -9.87 -7.59 -30.90
CA TYR A 446 -10.16 -8.01 -29.54
C TYR A 446 -9.28 -7.28 -28.55
N GLY A 447 -9.80 -7.02 -27.35
CA GLY A 447 -9.09 -6.32 -26.29
C GLY A 447 -9.01 -7.13 -25.00
N TYR A 448 -7.84 -7.12 -24.34
CA TYR A 448 -7.74 -7.32 -22.89
C TYR A 448 -7.73 -5.96 -22.22
N ILE A 449 -8.64 -5.75 -21.28
CA ILE A 449 -8.92 -4.42 -20.74
C ILE A 449 -8.87 -4.46 -19.22
N TYR A 450 -8.02 -3.65 -18.62
CA TYR A 450 -7.99 -3.41 -17.19
C TYR A 450 -8.67 -2.07 -16.88
N THR A 451 -9.61 -2.10 -15.95
CA THR A 451 -10.52 -0.99 -15.64
C THR A 451 -10.52 -0.68 -14.16
N ASP A 452 -10.88 0.56 -13.80
CA ASP A 452 -11.36 0.95 -12.47
C ASP A 452 -12.82 1.39 -12.60
N GLY A 453 -13.74 0.59 -12.06
CA GLY A 453 -15.15 0.65 -12.43
C GLY A 453 -15.32 0.41 -13.93
N ASP A 454 -16.00 1.34 -14.60
CA ASP A 454 -16.19 1.29 -16.06
C ASP A 454 -15.15 2.12 -16.83
N ARG A 455 -14.21 2.77 -16.14
CA ARG A 455 -13.13 3.55 -16.75
C ARG A 455 -11.97 2.63 -17.11
N ILE A 456 -11.56 2.65 -18.37
CA ILE A 456 -10.40 1.93 -18.87
C ILE A 456 -9.13 2.62 -18.41
N MET A 457 -8.33 1.88 -17.64
CA MET A 457 -7.00 2.30 -17.26
C MET A 457 -5.98 1.87 -18.30
N SER A 458 -6.15 0.65 -18.82
CA SER A 458 -5.28 0.09 -19.84
C SER A 458 -6.02 -0.88 -20.74
N ILE A 459 -5.69 -0.88 -22.03
CA ILE A 459 -6.20 -1.82 -23.02
C ILE A 459 -5.06 -2.31 -23.92
N MET A 460 -5.01 -3.62 -24.12
CA MET A 460 -4.16 -4.28 -25.11
C MET A 460 -5.05 -4.83 -26.21
N VAL A 461 -4.83 -4.42 -27.45
CA VAL A 461 -5.62 -4.85 -28.61
C VAL A 461 -4.83 -5.78 -29.52
N GLN A 462 -5.52 -6.76 -30.10
CA GLN A 462 -4.96 -7.77 -31.00
C GLN A 462 -6.03 -8.24 -32.01
N GLU A 463 -5.61 -8.77 -33.15
CA GLU A 463 -6.53 -9.19 -34.21
C GLU A 463 -7.38 -10.40 -33.82
N ASN A 464 -6.84 -11.30 -32.99
CA ASN A 464 -7.49 -12.56 -32.63
C ASN A 464 -7.57 -12.76 -31.12
N LEU A 465 -8.72 -13.21 -30.60
CA LEU A 465 -8.84 -13.59 -29.19
C LEU A 465 -8.14 -14.90 -28.90
N ASP A 466 -7.28 -14.93 -27.88
CA ASP A 466 -6.70 -16.19 -27.40
C ASP A 466 -7.77 -17.10 -26.78
N SER A 467 -7.48 -18.39 -26.69
CA SER A 467 -8.38 -19.33 -26.03
C SER A 467 -8.42 -19.08 -24.52
N LEU A 468 -9.45 -18.36 -24.04
CA LEU A 468 -9.64 -18.08 -22.61
C LEU A 468 -9.76 -19.36 -21.75
N ARG A 469 -10.18 -20.48 -22.35
CA ARG A 469 -10.27 -21.79 -21.66
C ARG A 469 -8.91 -22.42 -21.34
N LYS A 470 -7.84 -22.02 -22.04
CA LYS A 470 -6.48 -22.50 -21.78
C LYS A 470 -5.76 -21.63 -20.75
N GLN A 471 -6.26 -20.42 -20.54
CA GLN A 471 -5.69 -19.49 -19.60
C GLN A 471 -5.85 -19.96 -18.17
N ARG A 472 -4.86 -19.62 -17.36
CA ARG A 472 -4.78 -19.92 -15.94
C ARG A 472 -4.58 -18.63 -15.19
N ILE A 473 -5.18 -18.57 -14.02
CA ILE A 473 -4.90 -17.54 -13.04
C ILE A 473 -3.83 -18.07 -12.10
N THR A 474 -2.75 -17.31 -11.98
CA THR A 474 -1.58 -17.68 -11.19
C THR A 474 -1.19 -16.53 -10.28
N ASN A 475 -0.84 -16.84 -9.05
CA ASN A 475 -0.16 -15.91 -8.17
C ASN A 475 1.26 -16.42 -7.84
N GLY A 476 2.13 -15.56 -7.36
CA GLY A 476 3.50 -15.95 -6.99
C GLY A 476 4.41 -14.77 -6.67
N ILE A 477 5.65 -15.06 -6.29
CA ILE A 477 6.66 -14.06 -5.92
C ILE A 477 7.80 -14.13 -6.93
N ILE A 478 8.19 -13.00 -7.50
CA ILE A 478 9.34 -12.93 -8.41
C ILE A 478 10.61 -13.34 -7.65
N GLU A 479 11.24 -14.41 -8.09
CA GLU A 479 12.59 -14.82 -7.69
C GLU A 479 13.63 -14.10 -8.57
N LYS A 480 13.38 -14.05 -9.88
CA LYS A 480 14.25 -13.41 -10.87
C LYS A 480 13.44 -12.87 -12.05
N ALA A 481 13.86 -11.72 -12.58
CA ALA A 481 13.42 -11.19 -13.87
C ALA A 481 14.65 -11.05 -14.78
N THR A 482 14.54 -11.45 -16.04
CA THR A 482 15.65 -11.39 -17.01
C THR A 482 15.12 -11.13 -18.40
N ASP A 483 15.88 -10.39 -19.19
CA ASP A 483 15.69 -10.33 -20.64
C ASP A 483 16.42 -11.54 -21.25
N ASP A 484 15.68 -12.44 -21.90
CA ASP A 484 16.23 -13.65 -22.52
C ASP A 484 16.39 -13.40 -24.03
N GLU A 485 17.57 -13.65 -24.59
CA GLU A 485 17.88 -13.32 -25.99
C GLU A 485 16.95 -13.99 -27.02
N LEU A 486 16.34 -15.14 -26.67
CA LEU A 486 15.51 -15.90 -27.61
C LEU A 486 14.02 -15.61 -27.47
N VAL A 487 13.56 -15.31 -26.25
CA VAL A 487 12.13 -15.18 -25.95
C VAL A 487 11.74 -13.83 -25.37
N GLY A 488 12.70 -12.96 -25.06
CA GLY A 488 12.49 -11.66 -24.44
C GLY A 488 12.27 -11.74 -22.93
N TRP A 489 11.61 -10.73 -22.38
CA TRP A 489 11.48 -10.58 -20.93
C TRP A 489 10.76 -11.76 -20.28
N THR A 490 11.42 -12.37 -19.30
CA THR A 490 10.98 -13.59 -18.63
C THR A 490 11.18 -13.48 -17.13
N ILE A 491 10.18 -13.91 -16.37
CA ILE A 491 10.20 -13.97 -14.91
C ILE A 491 10.14 -15.41 -14.41
N TYR A 492 10.74 -15.62 -13.23
CA TYR A 492 10.77 -16.86 -12.49
C TYR A 492 10.04 -16.63 -11.16
N LEU A 493 8.98 -17.40 -10.91
CA LEU A 493 8.12 -17.25 -9.74
C LEU A 493 8.35 -18.40 -8.76
N ARG A 494 8.70 -18.04 -7.53
CA ARG A 494 8.61 -18.94 -6.39
C ARG A 494 7.26 -18.78 -5.69
N ASP A 495 6.93 -19.77 -4.87
CA ASP A 495 5.69 -19.84 -4.10
C ASP A 495 4.45 -19.62 -4.97
N ALA A 496 4.50 -20.12 -6.21
CA ALA A 496 3.44 -19.92 -7.17
C ALA A 496 2.23 -20.82 -6.86
N ASN A 497 1.02 -20.35 -7.10
CA ASN A 497 -0.20 -21.14 -7.02
C ASN A 497 -1.02 -20.92 -8.29
N ASP A 498 -1.59 -22.00 -8.84
CA ASP A 498 -2.53 -21.95 -9.96
C ASP A 498 -3.96 -22.12 -9.42
N TRP A 499 -4.90 -21.26 -9.83
CA TRP A 499 -6.31 -21.49 -9.53
C TRP A 499 -6.83 -22.75 -10.23
N SER A 500 -7.55 -23.61 -9.50
CA SER A 500 -8.23 -24.77 -10.05
C SER A 500 -9.74 -24.56 -10.07
N HIS A 501 -10.30 -24.28 -11.25
CA HIS A 501 -11.76 -24.19 -11.43
C HIS A 501 -12.50 -25.45 -10.94
N ARG A 502 -11.90 -26.64 -11.10
CA ARG A 502 -12.53 -27.91 -10.70
C ARG A 502 -12.68 -28.07 -9.19
N HIS A 503 -11.72 -27.59 -8.41
CA HIS A 503 -11.70 -27.72 -6.96
C HIS A 503 -12.08 -26.40 -6.26
N GLU A 504 -12.23 -25.33 -7.04
CA GLU A 504 -12.45 -23.96 -6.58
C GLU A 504 -11.40 -23.53 -5.54
N GLU A 505 -10.14 -23.90 -5.74
CA GLU A 505 -9.06 -23.63 -4.78
C GLU A 505 -7.72 -23.30 -5.48
N TRP A 506 -6.85 -22.59 -4.77
CA TRP A 506 -5.49 -22.28 -5.17
C TRP A 506 -4.55 -23.47 -4.95
N MET A 507 -4.02 -24.01 -6.05
CA MET A 507 -3.13 -25.18 -6.05
C MET A 507 -1.66 -24.75 -6.05
N ALA A 508 -0.96 -25.06 -4.97
CA ALA A 508 0.47 -24.78 -4.86
C ALA A 508 1.31 -25.51 -5.89
N LYS A 509 2.27 -24.78 -6.47
CA LYS A 509 3.30 -25.34 -7.33
C LYS A 509 4.47 -25.78 -6.46
N ASN A 510 4.97 -26.99 -6.73
CA ASN A 510 6.14 -27.55 -6.06
C ASN A 510 7.47 -27.11 -6.70
N THR A 511 7.42 -26.32 -7.76
CA THR A 511 8.57 -25.87 -8.55
C THR A 511 8.39 -24.43 -8.99
N THR A 512 9.50 -23.77 -9.31
CA THR A 512 9.50 -22.40 -9.84
C THR A 512 8.78 -22.34 -11.18
N VAL A 513 7.87 -21.38 -11.35
CA VAL A 513 7.11 -21.17 -12.60
C VAL A 513 7.82 -20.14 -13.46
N ARG A 514 8.05 -20.45 -14.73
CA ARG A 514 8.65 -19.53 -15.71
C ARG A 514 7.53 -18.88 -16.54
N VAL A 515 7.55 -17.56 -16.69
CA VAL A 515 6.54 -16.80 -17.46
C VAL A 515 7.20 -15.73 -18.32
N ASN A 516 6.88 -15.70 -19.61
CA ASN A 516 7.26 -14.67 -20.56
C ASN A 516 6.31 -13.47 -20.51
N LEU A 517 6.85 -12.28 -20.70
CA LEU A 517 6.14 -11.00 -20.55
C LEU A 517 6.07 -10.18 -21.84
N GLU A 518 6.60 -10.67 -22.97
CA GLU A 518 6.60 -9.92 -24.25
C GLU A 518 5.20 -9.55 -24.73
N LYS A 519 4.20 -10.36 -24.38
CA LYS A 519 2.79 -10.15 -24.73
C LYS A 519 1.93 -9.81 -23.50
N ALA A 520 2.56 -9.31 -22.43
CA ALA A 520 1.88 -9.04 -21.17
C ALA A 520 1.65 -7.54 -20.95
N MET A 521 0.45 -7.21 -20.49
CA MET A 521 0.14 -5.92 -19.88
C MET A 521 0.54 -6.02 -18.40
N ILE A 522 1.53 -5.25 -17.98
CA ILE A 522 2.04 -5.28 -16.60
C ILE A 522 1.59 -4.01 -15.87
N ILE A 523 0.89 -4.19 -14.76
CA ILE A 523 0.22 -3.11 -14.03
C ILE A 523 0.74 -3.07 -12.60
N LYS A 524 1.17 -1.89 -12.15
CA LYS A 524 1.62 -1.64 -10.77
C LYS A 524 1.02 -0.34 -10.28
N ASN A 525 0.31 -0.38 -9.15
CA ASN A 525 -0.38 0.78 -8.57
C ASN A 525 -1.29 1.52 -9.58
N GLY A 526 -2.05 0.75 -10.38
CA GLY A 526 -2.98 1.30 -11.37
C GLY A 526 -2.33 1.86 -12.64
N LYS A 527 -1.01 1.73 -12.82
CA LYS A 527 -0.27 2.23 -13.99
C LYS A 527 0.40 1.08 -14.73
N ILE A 528 0.47 1.17 -16.07
CA ILE A 528 1.31 0.26 -16.84
C ILE A 528 2.78 0.54 -16.51
N ILE A 529 3.55 -0.52 -16.33
CA ILE A 529 5.00 -0.48 -16.18
C ILE A 529 5.67 -1.38 -17.21
N ASN A 530 6.95 -1.17 -17.42
CA ASN A 530 7.75 -2.05 -18.27
C ASN A 530 8.28 -3.27 -17.48
N PRO A 531 8.62 -4.38 -18.17
CA PRO A 531 9.16 -5.57 -17.52
C PRO A 531 10.44 -5.32 -16.69
N TYR A 532 11.30 -4.40 -17.11
CA TYR A 532 12.54 -4.07 -16.39
C TYR A 532 12.31 -3.39 -15.02
N GLU A 533 11.10 -2.91 -14.76
CA GLU A 533 10.71 -2.30 -13.48
C GLU A 533 10.28 -3.34 -12.44
N LEU A 534 10.18 -4.61 -12.85
CA LEU A 534 9.91 -5.73 -11.96
C LEU A 534 11.15 -6.09 -11.15
N GLN A 535 10.95 -6.29 -9.85
CA GLN A 535 12.04 -6.58 -8.91
C GLN A 535 11.81 -7.93 -8.22
N PRO A 536 12.88 -8.66 -7.85
CA PRO A 536 12.78 -9.78 -6.95
C PRO A 536 11.99 -9.42 -5.67
N GLY A 537 11.14 -10.33 -5.22
CA GLY A 537 10.23 -10.12 -4.09
C GLY A 537 8.90 -9.44 -4.47
N ASN A 538 8.74 -8.89 -5.67
CA ASN A 538 7.44 -8.40 -6.13
C ASN A 538 6.45 -9.58 -6.19
N ARG A 539 5.27 -9.38 -5.61
CA ARG A 539 4.17 -10.35 -5.63
C ARG A 539 3.32 -10.08 -6.85
N LEU A 540 2.86 -11.14 -7.51
CA LEU A 540 2.11 -11.05 -8.75
C LEU A 540 0.78 -11.79 -8.66
N TYR A 541 -0.25 -11.23 -9.28
CA TYR A 541 -1.48 -11.89 -9.68
C TYR A 541 -1.59 -11.78 -11.20
N MET A 542 -1.73 -12.89 -11.93
CA MET A 542 -1.70 -12.84 -13.39
C MET A 542 -2.67 -13.78 -14.08
N VAL A 543 -3.12 -13.33 -15.25
CA VAL A 543 -3.71 -14.16 -16.29
C VAL A 543 -2.58 -14.59 -17.22
N ARG A 544 -2.39 -15.89 -17.42
CA ARG A 544 -1.39 -16.44 -18.36
C ARG A 544 -1.96 -17.57 -19.20
N ASP A 545 -1.46 -17.70 -20.43
CA ASP A 545 -1.63 -18.90 -21.25
C ASP A 545 -0.32 -19.69 -21.22
N ASP A 546 -0.28 -20.70 -20.37
CA ASP A 546 0.91 -21.50 -20.09
C ASP A 546 2.16 -20.64 -19.80
N PHE A 547 3.14 -20.63 -20.70
CA PHE A 547 4.37 -19.84 -20.56
C PHE A 547 4.15 -18.33 -20.77
N THR A 548 3.07 -17.89 -21.40
CA THR A 548 2.89 -16.48 -21.83
C THR A 548 1.97 -15.73 -20.87
N GLY A 549 2.47 -14.67 -20.23
CA GLY A 549 1.65 -13.74 -19.48
C GLY A 549 0.77 -12.88 -20.39
N LYS A 550 -0.47 -12.60 -19.97
CA LYS A 550 -1.42 -11.73 -20.70
C LYS A 550 -1.70 -10.46 -19.92
N VAL A 551 -2.12 -10.59 -18.66
CA VAL A 551 -2.30 -9.47 -17.74
C VAL A 551 -1.59 -9.82 -16.44
N VAL A 552 -0.66 -8.97 -16.00
CA VAL A 552 0.17 -9.18 -14.82
C VAL A 552 -0.02 -8.00 -13.88
N ILE A 553 -0.56 -8.25 -12.70
CA ILE A 553 -0.78 -7.24 -11.66
C ILE A 553 0.28 -7.41 -10.58
N VAL A 554 1.07 -6.37 -10.37
CA VAL A 554 2.05 -6.29 -9.28
C VAL A 554 1.35 -5.81 -8.01
N LYS A 555 1.55 -6.56 -6.94
CA LYS A 555 0.82 -6.47 -5.68
C LYS A 555 1.56 -5.70 -4.59
#